data_AF-A0A1J8PBK1-F1
#
_entry.id   AF-A0A1J8PBK1-F1
#
_cell.length_a   1.000
_cell.length_b   1.000
_cell.length_c   1.000
_cell.angle_alpha   90.00
_cell.angle_beta   90.00
_cell.angle_gamma   90.00
#
_symmetry.space_group_name_H-M   'P 1'
#
loop_
_entity.id
_entity.type
_entity.pdbx_description
1 polymer ?
#
loop_
_entity_poly.entity_id
_entity_poly.type
_entity_poly.pdbx_seq_one_letter_code
_entity_poly.pdbx_strand_id
1 'polypeptide(L)'
;MPQSKILVDTNAYLRLAKTIRPLLFVPFGDDEYCLYILPELNKELAATKLQSKFPWVGEEEFAENREYFPQVGRKQKKSIQQTFEYVWDHVQTELPGPSRVDAWYIAYALELGVPMVTDDQDMTELAKTFDAQVMPTLELLKIMLDCGHTDMKTIHGLVEFWRYFSDMPANFKVDFERLFGDQK
;
A
#
# COMPACT_ATOMS: atom_id res chain seq x y z
N MET A 1 -20.66 0.79 -9.18
CA MET A 1 -20.76 1.97 -8.28
C MET A 1 -19.60 2.90 -8.66
N PRO A 2 -19.31 4.06 -8.04
CA PRO A 2 -17.98 4.64 -8.26
C PRO A 2 -16.91 3.68 -7.70
N GLN A 3 -15.84 3.46 -8.45
CA GLN A 3 -14.71 2.60 -8.06
C GLN A 3 -14.08 3.04 -6.73
N SER A 4 -13.92 2.11 -5.78
CA SER A 4 -13.29 2.37 -4.48
C SER A 4 -11.77 2.25 -4.58
N LYS A 5 -11.08 3.38 -4.69
CA LYS A 5 -9.61 3.39 -4.84
C LYS A 5 -8.93 3.13 -3.50
N ILE A 6 -7.83 2.38 -3.53
CA ILE A 6 -6.96 2.15 -2.38
C ILE A 6 -5.51 2.40 -2.82
N LEU A 7 -4.76 3.19 -2.06
CA LEU A 7 -3.33 3.38 -2.30
C LEU A 7 -2.53 2.26 -1.64
N VAL A 8 -1.48 1.79 -2.30
CA VAL A 8 -0.59 0.75 -1.80
C VAL A 8 0.83 1.30 -1.81
N ASP A 9 1.47 1.32 -0.64
CA ASP A 9 2.85 1.78 -0.51
C ASP A 9 3.86 0.74 -1.05
N THR A 10 5.15 1.08 -0.98
CA THR A 10 6.22 0.24 -1.51
C THR A 10 6.34 -1.09 -0.75
N ASN A 11 6.15 -1.06 0.57
CA ASN A 11 6.24 -2.27 1.39
C ASN A 11 5.11 -3.26 1.07
N ALA A 12 3.86 -2.79 1.12
CA ALA A 12 2.68 -3.59 0.83
C ALA A 12 2.70 -4.10 -0.62
N TYR A 13 3.13 -3.27 -1.58
CA TYR A 13 3.27 -3.69 -2.97
C TYR A 13 4.25 -4.87 -3.11
N LEU A 14 5.45 -4.76 -2.52
CA LEU A 14 6.47 -5.82 -2.58
C LEU A 14 6.00 -7.12 -1.91
N ARG A 15 5.17 -7.01 -0.87
CA ARG A 15 4.59 -8.15 -0.16
C ARG A 15 3.51 -8.87 -0.96
N LEU A 16 2.74 -8.16 -1.78
CA LEU A 16 1.56 -8.70 -2.46
C LEU A 16 1.80 -9.06 -3.93
N ALA A 17 2.48 -8.19 -4.68
CA ALA A 17 2.47 -8.21 -6.14
C ALA A 17 3.07 -9.47 -6.74
N LYS A 18 4.01 -10.12 -6.03
CA LYS A 18 4.60 -11.38 -6.50
C LYS A 18 3.62 -12.55 -6.48
N THR A 19 2.58 -12.52 -5.64
CA THR A 19 1.65 -13.65 -5.48
C THR A 19 0.29 -13.36 -6.09
N ILE A 20 -0.25 -12.15 -5.89
CA ILE A 20 -1.54 -11.74 -6.46
C ILE A 20 -1.24 -10.99 -7.75
N ARG A 21 -1.62 -11.57 -8.90
CA ARG A 21 -1.31 -11.03 -10.23
C ARG A 21 -2.50 -11.10 -11.17
N PRO A 22 -2.78 -10.03 -11.93
CA PRO A 22 -2.30 -8.65 -11.70
C PRO A 22 -2.80 -8.09 -10.35
N LEU A 23 -1.97 -7.30 -9.66
CA LEU A 23 -2.34 -6.70 -8.36
C LEU A 23 -3.04 -5.35 -8.56
N LEU A 24 -2.46 -4.50 -9.41
CA LEU A 24 -2.90 -3.12 -9.60
C LEU A 24 -3.91 -3.03 -10.74
N PHE A 25 -4.78 -2.02 -10.67
CA PHE A 25 -5.71 -1.68 -11.75
C PHE A 25 -6.70 -2.81 -12.14
N VAL A 26 -6.98 -3.73 -11.21
CA VAL A 26 -8.00 -4.78 -11.38
C VAL A 26 -9.07 -4.59 -10.30
N PRO A 27 -10.28 -4.12 -10.68
CA PRO A 27 -11.37 -3.98 -9.74
C PRO A 27 -11.78 -5.32 -9.12
N PHE A 28 -12.13 -5.32 -7.83
CA PHE A 28 -12.61 -6.50 -7.12
C PHE A 28 -13.71 -6.19 -6.11
N GLY A 29 -14.58 -7.18 -5.85
CA GLY A 29 -15.73 -7.05 -4.96
C GLY A 29 -16.83 -6.13 -5.47
N ASP A 30 -17.93 -6.05 -4.72
CA ASP A 30 -19.12 -5.27 -5.10
C ASP A 30 -18.87 -3.76 -5.08
N ASP A 31 -17.93 -3.31 -4.25
CA ASP A 31 -17.51 -1.90 -4.14
C ASP A 31 -16.48 -1.49 -5.20
N GLU A 32 -16.15 -2.39 -6.13
CA GLU A 32 -15.15 -2.20 -7.19
C GLU A 32 -13.83 -1.65 -6.63
N TYR A 33 -13.32 -2.27 -5.56
CA TYR A 33 -12.05 -1.93 -4.96
C TYR A 33 -10.93 -2.02 -6.00
N CYS A 34 -10.07 -1.02 -6.07
CA CYS A 34 -8.98 -1.02 -7.03
C CYS A 34 -7.72 -0.42 -6.43
N LEU A 35 -6.63 -1.18 -6.55
CA LEU A 35 -5.33 -0.81 -6.00
C LEU A 35 -4.57 0.11 -6.95
N TYR A 36 -3.94 1.13 -6.37
CA TYR A 36 -3.11 2.10 -7.04
C TYR A 36 -1.82 2.34 -6.26
N ILE A 37 -0.77 2.69 -6.98
CA ILE A 37 0.51 3.16 -6.43
C ILE A 37 0.73 4.62 -6.83
N LEU A 38 1.72 5.27 -6.22
CA LEU A 38 2.23 6.56 -6.70
C LEU A 38 3.46 6.38 -7.62
N PRO A 39 3.74 7.32 -8.54
CA PRO A 39 4.95 7.30 -9.36
C PRO A 39 6.26 7.25 -8.54
N GLU A 40 6.21 7.78 -7.31
CA GLU A 40 7.30 7.76 -6.34
C GLU A 40 7.76 6.34 -6.02
N LEU A 41 6.85 5.36 -5.95
CA LEU A 41 7.20 3.96 -5.72
C LEU A 41 8.10 3.40 -6.83
N ASN A 42 7.84 3.74 -8.10
CA ASN A 42 8.72 3.33 -9.19
C ASN A 42 10.12 3.94 -9.08
N LYS A 43 10.26 5.14 -8.51
CA LYS A 43 11.57 5.75 -8.24
C LYS A 43 12.31 5.01 -7.12
N GLU A 44 11.60 4.57 -6.07
CA GLU A 44 12.19 3.76 -5.01
C GLU A 44 12.66 2.40 -5.54
N LEU A 45 11.83 1.73 -6.35
CA LEU A 45 12.14 0.43 -6.94
C LEU A 45 13.32 0.48 -7.93
N ALA A 46 13.65 1.66 -8.48
CA ALA A 46 14.85 1.84 -9.30
C ALA A 46 16.16 1.82 -8.47
N ALA A 47 16.09 1.85 -7.14
CA ALA A 47 17.27 1.76 -6.30
C ALA A 47 17.93 0.37 -6.36
N THR A 48 19.25 0.33 -6.54
CA THR A 48 20.02 -0.93 -6.70
C THR A 48 19.81 -1.94 -5.57
N LYS A 49 19.61 -1.47 -4.33
CA LYS A 49 19.34 -2.32 -3.16
C LYS A 49 18.03 -3.10 -3.32
N LEU A 50 16.95 -2.43 -3.74
CA LEU A 50 15.64 -3.06 -3.92
C LEU A 50 15.63 -3.96 -5.14
N GLN A 51 16.26 -3.56 -6.24
CA GLN A 51 16.41 -4.43 -7.42
C GLN A 51 17.17 -5.72 -7.09
N SER A 52 18.22 -5.65 -6.27
CA SER A 52 18.98 -6.83 -5.86
C SER A 52 18.16 -7.76 -4.96
N LYS A 53 17.33 -7.21 -4.06
CA LYS A 53 16.48 -7.99 -3.14
C LYS A 53 15.24 -8.55 -3.84
N PHE A 54 14.70 -7.81 -4.80
CA PHE A 54 13.47 -8.16 -5.52
C PHE A 54 13.67 -8.06 -7.05
N PRO A 55 14.47 -8.95 -7.67
CA PRO A 55 14.79 -8.88 -9.09
C PRO A 55 13.55 -8.93 -10.01
N TRP A 56 12.51 -9.63 -9.55
CA TRP A 56 11.25 -9.81 -10.25
C TRP A 56 10.53 -8.50 -10.55
N VAL A 57 10.78 -7.44 -9.77
CA VAL A 57 10.14 -6.14 -9.95
C VAL A 57 10.40 -5.56 -11.35
N GLY A 58 11.56 -5.87 -11.93
CA GLY A 58 11.96 -5.41 -13.27
C GLY A 58 11.41 -6.25 -14.43
N GLU A 59 10.73 -7.37 -14.16
CA GLU A 59 10.12 -8.17 -15.22
C GLU A 59 8.92 -7.42 -15.83
N GLU A 60 8.71 -7.61 -17.13
CA GLU A 60 7.77 -6.84 -17.97
C GLU A 60 6.35 -6.81 -17.38
N GLU A 61 5.85 -7.97 -16.92
CA GLU A 61 4.50 -8.09 -16.35
C GLU A 61 4.27 -7.14 -15.16
N PHE A 62 5.28 -6.91 -14.32
CA PHE A 62 5.16 -6.04 -13.16
C PHE A 62 5.43 -4.59 -13.50
N ALA A 63 6.32 -4.34 -14.47
CA ALA A 63 6.57 -2.99 -14.95
C ALA A 63 5.29 -2.41 -15.57
N GLU A 64 4.63 -3.16 -16.46
CA GLU A 64 3.36 -2.77 -17.09
C GLU A 64 2.25 -2.55 -16.06
N ASN A 65 2.13 -3.43 -15.05
CA ASN A 65 1.10 -3.28 -14.02
C ASN A 65 1.28 -1.99 -13.18
N ARG A 66 2.51 -1.46 -13.09
CA ARG A 66 2.87 -0.24 -12.36
C ARG A 66 2.83 1.05 -13.18
N GLU A 67 2.36 1.02 -14.43
CA GLU A 67 2.23 2.22 -15.27
C GLU A 67 0.96 3.03 -15.00
N TYR A 68 0.02 2.48 -14.21
CA TYR A 68 -1.28 3.09 -13.95
C TYR A 68 -1.33 3.76 -12.57
N PHE A 69 -1.58 5.07 -12.57
CA PHE A 69 -1.64 5.90 -11.35
C PHE A 69 -3.04 6.51 -11.15
N PRO A 70 -3.36 6.98 -9.93
CA PRO A 70 -4.58 7.74 -9.68
C PRO A 70 -4.67 8.96 -10.60
N GLN A 71 -5.76 9.06 -11.34
CA GLN A 71 -6.04 10.23 -12.17
C GLN A 71 -6.37 11.43 -11.28
N VAL A 72 -5.58 12.50 -11.38
CA VAL A 72 -5.75 13.74 -10.58
C VAL A 72 -5.89 14.96 -11.48
N GLY A 73 -6.93 15.76 -11.21
CA GLY A 73 -7.15 17.02 -11.92
C GLY A 73 -6.13 18.10 -11.54
N ARG A 74 -5.96 19.13 -12.38
CA ARG A 74 -4.99 20.22 -12.15
C ARG A 74 -5.19 20.94 -10.81
N LYS A 75 -6.44 21.16 -10.39
CA LYS A 75 -6.76 21.79 -9.10
C LYS A 75 -6.35 20.88 -7.94
N GLN A 76 -6.74 19.60 -8.01
CA GLN A 76 -6.41 18.60 -6.98
C GLN A 76 -4.89 18.38 -6.86
N LYS A 77 -4.16 18.38 -7.98
CA LYS A 77 -2.69 18.31 -7.97
C LYS A 77 -2.05 19.47 -7.19
N LYS A 78 -2.63 20.67 -7.24
CA LYS A 78 -2.15 21.80 -6.42
C LYS A 78 -2.45 21.59 -4.94
N SER A 79 -3.65 21.09 -4.61
CA SER A 79 -3.99 20.76 -3.23
C SER A 79 -3.06 19.68 -2.68
N ILE A 80 -2.84 18.59 -3.43
CA ILE A 80 -1.89 17.52 -3.06
C ILE A 80 -0.49 18.06 -2.80
N GLN A 81 0.01 18.99 -3.63
CA GLN A 81 1.31 19.62 -3.42
C GLN A 81 1.36 20.44 -2.11
N GLN A 82 0.32 21.22 -1.83
CA GLN A 82 0.23 22.03 -0.59
C GLN A 82 0.14 21.14 0.65
N THR A 83 -0.68 20.10 0.60
CA THR A 83 -0.82 19.12 1.67
C THR A 83 0.48 18.36 1.88
N PHE A 84 1.18 17.99 0.81
CA PHE A 84 2.52 17.40 0.90
C PHE A 84 3.51 18.34 1.61
N GLU A 85 3.56 19.61 1.25
CA GLU A 85 4.47 20.58 1.89
C GLU A 85 4.21 20.70 3.39
N TYR A 86 2.94 20.72 3.79
CA TYR A 86 2.54 20.75 5.20
C TYR A 86 2.91 19.46 5.96
N VAL A 87 2.59 18.30 5.38
CA VAL A 87 2.94 16.99 5.97
C VAL A 87 4.46 16.84 6.08
N TRP A 88 5.19 17.24 5.04
CA TRP A 88 6.64 17.13 5.01
C TRP A 88 7.32 18.04 6.03
N ASP A 89 6.83 19.27 6.21
CA ASP A 89 7.33 20.18 7.26
C ASP A 89 7.20 19.52 8.65
N HIS A 90 6.04 18.93 8.96
CA HIS A 90 5.81 18.22 10.22
C HIS A 90 6.74 17.00 10.41
N VAL A 91 6.98 16.22 9.34
CA VAL A 91 7.95 15.10 9.40
C VAL A 91 9.36 15.62 9.71
N GLN A 92 9.75 16.80 9.20
CA GLN A 92 11.06 17.37 9.44
C GLN A 92 11.23 17.99 10.84
N THR A 93 10.14 18.40 11.49
CA THR A 93 10.18 19.16 12.74
C THR A 93 9.72 18.37 13.98
N GLU A 94 8.69 17.54 13.85
CA GLU A 94 7.97 16.95 14.98
C GLU A 94 8.02 15.42 15.00
N LEU A 95 7.91 14.77 13.83
CA LEU A 95 7.88 13.31 13.73
C LEU A 95 8.94 12.80 12.73
N PRO A 96 10.24 12.84 13.08
CA PRO A 96 11.29 12.32 12.21
C PRO A 96 11.23 10.80 12.14
N GLY A 97 11.26 10.25 10.92
CA GLY A 97 11.17 8.80 10.67
C GLY A 97 10.66 8.51 9.28
N PRO A 98 9.42 8.96 8.95
CA PRO A 98 8.85 8.80 7.62
C PRO A 98 9.72 9.42 6.52
N SER A 99 9.75 8.74 5.39
CA SER A 99 10.41 9.21 4.18
C SER A 99 9.61 10.30 3.48
N ARG A 100 10.26 10.96 2.52
CA ARG A 100 9.58 11.90 1.63
C ARG A 100 8.49 11.23 0.78
N VAL A 101 8.63 9.94 0.47
CA VAL A 101 7.62 9.18 -0.27
C VAL A 101 6.40 8.93 0.61
N ASP A 102 6.61 8.67 1.90
CA ASP A 102 5.51 8.48 2.85
C ASP A 102 4.65 9.74 2.96
N ALA A 103 5.27 10.92 3.06
CA ALA A 103 4.56 12.20 3.04
C ALA A 103 3.73 12.40 1.76
N TRP A 104 4.19 11.90 0.61
CA TRP A 104 3.38 11.92 -0.62
C TRP A 104 2.17 11.01 -0.51
N TYR A 105 2.32 9.78 -0.03
CA TYR A 105 1.19 8.87 0.17
C TYR A 105 0.14 9.45 1.10
N ILE A 106 0.53 10.05 2.23
CA ILE A 106 -0.40 10.75 3.14
C ILE A 106 -1.13 11.87 2.40
N ALA A 107 -0.41 12.74 1.68
CA ALA A 107 -1.01 13.86 0.97
C ALA A 107 -2.01 13.40 -0.11
N TYR A 108 -1.69 12.35 -0.85
CA TYR A 108 -2.63 11.77 -1.81
C TYR A 108 -3.84 11.14 -1.12
N ALA A 109 -3.64 10.38 -0.04
CA ALA A 109 -4.72 9.76 0.72
C ALA A 109 -5.74 10.80 1.21
N LEU A 110 -5.25 11.90 1.81
CA LEU A 110 -6.08 13.00 2.31
C LEU A 110 -6.86 13.70 1.20
N GLU A 111 -6.20 14.12 0.12
CA GLU A 111 -6.82 14.93 -0.94
C GLU A 111 -7.71 14.12 -1.89
N LEU A 112 -7.50 12.81 -1.96
CA LEU A 112 -8.37 11.90 -2.70
C LEU A 112 -9.50 11.35 -1.81
N GLY A 113 -9.36 11.42 -0.48
CA GLY A 113 -10.29 10.78 0.46
C GLY A 113 -10.29 9.26 0.33
N VAL A 114 -9.11 8.66 0.15
CA VAL A 114 -8.94 7.21 -0.10
C VAL A 114 -8.05 6.59 0.98
N PRO A 115 -8.28 5.32 1.35
CA PRO A 115 -7.40 4.64 2.27
C PRO A 115 -6.07 4.26 1.61
N MET A 116 -5.06 4.10 2.44
CA MET A 116 -3.75 3.59 2.06
C MET A 116 -3.38 2.33 2.85
N VAL A 117 -2.65 1.45 2.19
CA VAL A 117 -2.14 0.21 2.76
C VAL A 117 -0.65 0.36 3.00
N THR A 118 -0.25 0.16 4.25
CA THR A 118 1.15 0.10 4.66
C THR A 118 1.27 -0.76 5.91
N ASP A 119 2.42 -1.39 6.09
CA ASP A 119 2.79 -2.05 7.33
C ASP A 119 3.93 -1.32 8.06
N ASP A 120 4.39 -0.19 7.51
CA ASP A 120 5.40 0.67 8.11
C ASP A 120 4.80 1.42 9.31
N GLN A 121 5.43 1.31 10.48
CA GLN A 121 4.90 1.87 11.72
C GLN A 121 5.07 3.39 11.79
N ASP A 122 6.15 3.93 11.24
CA ASP A 122 6.39 5.37 11.20
C ASP A 122 5.37 6.02 10.26
N MET A 123 5.11 5.38 9.10
CA MET A 123 4.05 5.81 8.17
C MET A 123 2.65 5.68 8.78
N THR A 124 2.40 4.62 9.55
CA THR A 124 1.13 4.42 10.26
C THR A 124 0.90 5.50 11.32
N GLU A 125 1.94 5.87 12.07
CA GLU A 125 1.89 6.97 13.05
C GLU A 125 1.64 8.30 12.35
N LEU A 126 2.34 8.58 11.26
CA LEU A 126 2.13 9.78 10.46
C LEU A 126 0.68 9.86 9.93
N ALA A 127 0.14 8.76 9.40
CA ALA A 127 -1.23 8.71 8.92
C ALA A 127 -2.23 9.07 10.03
N LYS A 128 -2.03 8.54 11.24
CA LYS A 128 -2.87 8.86 12.41
C LYS A 128 -2.78 10.34 12.80
N THR A 129 -1.59 10.94 12.76
CA THR A 129 -1.40 12.36 13.09
C THR A 129 -2.20 13.28 12.16
N PHE A 130 -2.37 12.89 10.90
CA PHE A 130 -3.10 13.67 9.91
C PHE A 130 -4.53 13.17 9.64
N ASP A 131 -5.03 12.23 10.44
CA ASP A 131 -6.34 11.57 10.24
C ASP A 131 -6.52 10.94 8.83
N ALA A 132 -5.42 10.49 8.22
CA ALA A 132 -5.45 9.75 6.97
C ALA A 132 -5.88 8.30 7.22
N GLN A 133 -6.76 7.78 6.36
CA GLN A 133 -7.23 6.41 6.45
C GLN A 133 -6.10 5.43 6.10
N VAL A 134 -5.71 4.59 7.05
CA VAL A 134 -4.63 3.62 6.87
C VAL A 134 -5.07 2.23 7.34
N MET A 135 -4.65 1.19 6.63
CA MET A 135 -4.87 -0.20 7.02
C MET A 135 -3.61 -1.05 6.78
N PRO A 136 -3.36 -2.10 7.59
CA PRO A 136 -2.26 -3.04 7.35
C PRO A 136 -2.54 -3.95 6.14
N THR A 137 -1.50 -4.55 5.57
CA THR A 137 -1.63 -5.48 4.43
C THR A 137 -2.56 -6.65 4.73
N LEU A 138 -2.56 -7.14 5.98
CA LEU A 138 -3.46 -8.21 6.40
C LEU A 138 -4.94 -7.80 6.33
N GLU A 139 -5.27 -6.53 6.60
CA GLU A 139 -6.64 -6.04 6.50
C GLU A 139 -7.09 -5.95 5.04
N LEU A 140 -6.21 -5.49 4.14
CA LEU A 140 -6.47 -5.58 2.69
C LEU A 140 -6.71 -7.03 2.24
N LEU A 141 -5.90 -7.98 2.71
CA LEU A 141 -6.09 -9.41 2.39
C LEU A 141 -7.41 -9.95 2.92
N LYS A 142 -7.89 -9.46 4.07
CA LYS A 142 -9.21 -9.82 4.59
C LYS A 142 -10.32 -9.31 3.68
N ILE A 143 -10.24 -8.06 3.21
CA ILE A 143 -11.18 -7.50 2.23
C ILE A 143 -11.19 -8.33 0.95
N MET A 144 -10.01 -8.65 0.41
CA MET A 144 -9.87 -9.50 -0.79
C MET A 144 -10.44 -10.90 -0.59
N LEU A 145 -10.29 -11.48 0.60
CA LEU A 145 -10.84 -12.79 0.92
C LEU A 145 -12.37 -12.73 0.99
N ASP A 146 -12.91 -11.73 1.67
CA ASP A 146 -14.35 -11.59 1.90
C ASP A 146 -15.14 -11.38 0.61
N CYS A 147 -14.53 -10.72 -0.37
CA CYS A 147 -15.12 -10.54 -1.69
C CYS A 147 -14.76 -11.67 -2.68
N GLY A 148 -14.08 -12.73 -2.23
CA GLY A 148 -13.68 -13.86 -3.07
C GLY A 148 -12.62 -13.56 -4.14
N HIS A 149 -11.89 -12.45 -4.00
CA HIS A 149 -10.78 -12.09 -4.89
C HIS A 149 -9.51 -12.90 -4.61
N THR A 150 -9.36 -13.39 -3.39
CA THR A 150 -8.30 -14.33 -3.00
C THR A 150 -8.86 -15.43 -2.09
N ASP A 151 -8.02 -16.39 -1.71
CA ASP A 151 -8.37 -17.49 -0.83
C ASP A 151 -7.34 -17.69 0.30
N MET A 152 -7.72 -18.47 1.32
CA MET A 152 -6.82 -18.74 2.45
C MET A 152 -5.54 -19.47 2.02
N LYS A 153 -5.58 -20.25 0.93
CA LYS A 153 -4.38 -20.92 0.40
C LYS A 153 -3.37 -19.90 -0.10
N THR A 154 -3.82 -18.88 -0.81
CA THR A 154 -3.02 -17.76 -1.29
C THR A 154 -2.48 -16.93 -0.14
N ILE A 155 -3.31 -16.63 0.86
CA ILE A 155 -2.91 -15.89 2.05
C ILE A 155 -1.83 -16.65 2.84
N HIS A 156 -1.99 -17.95 3.06
CA HIS A 156 -0.95 -18.75 3.70
C HIS A 156 0.35 -18.78 2.88
N GLY A 157 0.26 -18.86 1.54
CA GLY A 157 1.42 -18.76 0.67
C GLY A 157 2.16 -17.42 0.78
N LEU A 158 1.42 -16.32 0.89
CA LEU A 158 1.98 -14.98 1.16
C LEU A 158 2.71 -14.92 2.50
N VAL A 159 2.10 -15.47 3.55
CA VAL A 159 2.71 -15.50 4.88
C VAL A 159 4.00 -16.31 4.88
N GLU A 160 4.04 -17.47 4.23
CA GLU A 160 5.27 -18.28 4.12
C GLU A 160 6.35 -17.55 3.31
N PHE A 161 5.97 -16.84 2.26
CA PHE A 161 6.89 -15.97 1.51
C PHE A 161 7.48 -14.87 2.40
N TRP A 162 6.65 -14.16 3.17
CA TRP A 162 7.12 -13.11 4.09
C TRP A 162 8.05 -13.68 5.17
N ARG A 163 7.74 -14.87 5.72
CA ARG A 163 8.62 -15.56 6.67
C ARG A 163 9.98 -15.88 6.06
N TYR A 164 10.01 -16.42 4.84
CA TYR A 164 11.24 -16.75 4.14
C TYR A 164 12.14 -15.53 3.92
N PHE A 165 11.55 -14.39 3.56
CA PHE A 165 12.29 -13.12 3.37
C PHE A 165 12.53 -12.34 4.67
N SER A 166 12.13 -12.87 5.83
CA SER A 166 12.18 -12.19 7.14
C SER A 166 11.53 -10.80 7.09
N ASP A 167 10.42 -10.70 6.36
CA ASP A 167 9.74 -9.45 6.02
C ASP A 167 8.28 -9.48 6.51
N MET A 168 8.10 -9.82 7.78
CA MET A 168 6.79 -9.93 8.42
C MET A 168 6.28 -8.55 8.87
N PRO A 169 4.97 -8.25 8.77
CA PRO A 169 4.37 -7.08 9.41
C PRO A 169 4.64 -7.06 10.93
N ALA A 170 4.83 -5.87 11.51
CA ALA A 170 5.20 -5.72 12.92
C ALA A 170 4.17 -6.37 13.87
N ASN A 171 2.88 -6.15 13.60
CA ASN A 171 1.77 -6.66 14.41
C ASN A 171 1.18 -7.97 13.89
N PHE A 172 1.92 -8.69 13.03
CA PHE A 172 1.42 -9.84 12.27
C PHE A 172 0.62 -10.83 13.10
N LYS A 173 1.14 -11.28 14.25
CA LYS A 173 0.47 -12.33 15.04
C LYS A 173 -0.91 -11.88 15.54
N VAL A 174 -1.00 -10.64 16.05
CA VAL A 174 -2.24 -10.09 16.60
C VAL A 174 -3.24 -9.85 15.48
N ASP A 175 -2.80 -9.25 14.38
CA ASP A 175 -3.66 -8.95 13.25
C ASP A 175 -4.13 -10.22 12.53
N PHE A 176 -3.26 -11.22 12.39
CA PHE A 176 -3.63 -12.47 11.73
C PHE A 176 -4.69 -13.24 12.52
N GLU A 177 -4.53 -13.34 13.84
CA GLU A 177 -5.54 -13.96 14.72
C GLU A 177 -6.87 -13.17 14.66
N ARG A 178 -6.80 -11.84 14.73
CA ARG A 178 -7.98 -10.96 14.68
C ARG A 178 -8.75 -11.07 13.37
N LEU A 179 -8.04 -11.19 12.25
CA LEU A 179 -8.63 -11.13 10.90
C LEU A 179 -8.98 -12.52 10.33
N PHE A 180 -8.19 -13.55 10.65
CA PHE A 180 -8.29 -14.89 10.05
C PHE A 180 -8.41 -16.03 11.09
N GLY A 181 -8.39 -15.72 12.38
CA GLY A 181 -8.63 -16.71 13.43
C GLY A 181 -10.06 -17.27 13.36
N ASP A 182 -10.25 -18.47 13.91
CA ASP A 182 -11.57 -19.09 13.98
C ASP A 182 -12.53 -18.19 14.76
N GLN A 183 -13.54 -17.66 14.08
CA GLN A 183 -14.70 -17.09 14.74
C GLN A 183 -15.52 -18.25 15.32
N LYS A 184 -15.22 -18.61 16.57
CA LYS A 184 -16.06 -19.52 17.35
C LYS A 184 -17.42 -18.91 17.63
#